data_AF-A0A974P7X6-F1
#
_entry.id   AF-A0A974P7X6-F1
#
_cell.length_a   1.000
_cell.length_b   1.000
_cell.length_c   1.000
_cell.angle_alpha   90.00
_cell.angle_beta   90.00
_cell.angle_gamma   90.00
#
_symmetry.space_group_name_H-M   'P 1'
#
loop_
_entity.id
_entity.type
_entity.pdbx_description
1 polymer ?
#
loop_
_entity_poly.entity_id
_entity_poly.type
_entity_poly.pdbx_seq_one_letter_code
_entity_poly.pdbx_strand_id
1 'polypeptide(L)'
;MTQNLPEGFDYVIGEGGYEAFKDYAALMERAESLGVPQPKGLIVPEGYQFTGGAIQTHVPQSWSAENEKVLKQLRVKAAAAGKKFYTEKTTQEKRKDIRMSYAKGKTQLSIAIEHTDVQSPNVEIMDDPKSEKPGELTIAGQKVTYTGGASLPKGSFPATQHYVRWNDKDANLSYRVWARDNGLSKQDLIALAEQLINAQ
;
A
#
# COMPACT_ATOMS: atom_id res chain seq x y z
N MET A 1 14.66 5.58 1.81
CA MET A 1 14.57 6.28 0.52
C MET A 1 15.26 7.63 0.72
N THR A 2 16.42 7.85 0.11
CA THR A 2 17.23 9.07 0.26
C THR A 2 16.89 10.04 -0.87
N GLN A 3 16.32 11.20 -0.56
CA GLN A 3 16.18 12.31 -1.51
C GLN A 3 17.40 13.23 -1.39
N ASN A 4 17.77 13.91 -2.48
CA ASN A 4 18.82 14.93 -2.46
C ASN A 4 18.41 16.06 -1.51
N LEU A 5 19.08 16.12 -0.35
CA LEU A 5 18.86 17.11 0.69
C LEU A 5 20.00 18.14 0.69
N PRO A 6 19.77 19.35 1.25
CA PRO A 6 20.84 20.31 1.50
C PRO A 6 21.98 19.65 2.28
N GLU A 7 23.21 20.04 1.98
CA GLU A 7 24.42 19.47 2.59
C GLU A 7 24.31 19.45 4.13
N GLY A 8 24.41 18.25 4.73
CA GLY A 8 24.43 18.07 6.19
C GLY A 8 23.11 17.65 6.87
N PHE A 9 22.08 17.24 6.12
CA PHE A 9 20.82 16.72 6.68
C PHE A 9 20.47 15.33 6.12
N ASP A 10 20.44 14.30 6.97
CA ASP A 10 19.73 13.04 6.70
C ASP A 10 18.59 12.89 7.73
N TYR A 11 17.37 12.66 7.26
CA TYR A 11 16.22 12.40 8.13
C TYR A 11 15.81 10.92 8.03
N VAL A 12 15.56 10.29 9.18
CA VAL A 12 14.88 9.00 9.27
C VAL A 12 13.44 9.28 9.71
N ILE A 13 12.49 9.04 8.81
CA ILE A 13 11.05 9.09 9.15
C ILE A 13 10.69 7.77 9.81
N GLY A 14 10.39 7.84 11.11
CA GLY A 14 9.57 6.91 11.89
C GLY A 14 10.03 5.46 12.04
N GLU A 15 10.13 4.98 13.28
CA GLU A 15 9.84 3.56 13.55
C GLU A 15 8.33 3.37 13.39
N GLY A 16 7.91 2.90 12.21
CA GLY A 16 6.54 2.43 12.01
C GLY A 16 6.33 1.15 12.84
N GLY A 17 5.24 1.09 13.61
CA GLY A 17 4.86 -0.17 14.26
C GLY A 17 4.56 -1.21 13.19
N TYR A 18 5.11 -2.41 13.34
CA TYR A 18 4.89 -3.54 12.43
C TYR A 18 4.55 -4.77 13.28
N GLU A 19 3.37 -5.33 13.06
CA GLU A 19 2.90 -6.55 13.71
C GLU A 19 2.64 -7.60 12.62
N ALA A 20 3.33 -8.74 12.68
CA ALA A 20 3.18 -9.82 11.72
C ALA A 20 2.37 -10.99 12.29
N PHE A 21 1.58 -11.62 11.43
CA PHE A 21 0.65 -12.69 11.79
C PHE A 21 0.86 -13.87 10.85
N LYS A 22 0.93 -15.07 11.43
CA LYS A 22 0.94 -16.34 10.68
C LYS A 22 -0.44 -16.97 10.58
N ASP A 23 -1.35 -16.56 11.45
CA ASP A 23 -2.72 -17.03 11.53
C ASP A 23 -3.69 -15.94 11.07
N TYR A 24 -4.70 -16.32 10.28
CA TYR A 24 -5.66 -15.39 9.71
C TYR A 24 -6.65 -14.88 10.77
N ALA A 25 -7.12 -15.74 11.66
CA ALA A 25 -8.09 -15.36 12.68
C ALA A 25 -7.47 -14.34 13.66
N ALA A 26 -6.22 -14.58 14.08
CA ALA A 26 -5.47 -13.64 14.92
C ALA A 26 -5.24 -12.28 14.23
N LEU A 27 -4.97 -12.28 12.92
CA LEU A 27 -4.85 -11.04 12.15
C LEU A 27 -6.18 -10.26 12.13
N MET A 28 -7.31 -10.94 11.86
CA MET A 28 -8.62 -10.30 11.78
C MET A 28 -9.10 -9.78 13.15
N GLU A 29 -8.92 -10.56 14.21
CA GLU A 29 -9.22 -10.14 15.59
C GLU A 29 -8.40 -8.90 15.97
N ARG A 30 -7.10 -8.90 15.65
CA ARG A 30 -6.26 -7.72 15.91
C ARG A 30 -6.70 -6.52 15.08
N ALA A 31 -6.98 -6.71 13.80
CA ALA A 31 -7.47 -5.66 12.90
C ALA A 31 -8.76 -5.05 13.44
N GLU A 32 -9.69 -5.88 13.93
CA GLU A 32 -10.95 -5.42 14.55
C GLU A 32 -10.70 -4.61 15.81
N SER A 33 -9.85 -5.10 16.71
CA SER A 33 -9.50 -4.40 17.97
C SER A 33 -8.89 -3.02 17.75
N LEU A 34 -8.24 -2.81 16.59
CA LEU A 34 -7.55 -1.59 16.22
C LEU A 34 -8.37 -0.72 15.25
N GLY A 35 -9.56 -1.15 14.83
CA GLY A 35 -10.36 -0.45 13.83
C GLY A 35 -9.70 -0.35 12.45
N VAL A 36 -8.83 -1.30 12.11
CA VAL A 36 -8.18 -1.38 10.80
C VAL A 36 -9.20 -1.87 9.77
N PRO A 37 -9.22 -1.32 8.55
CA PRO A 37 -10.05 -1.83 7.46
C PRO A 37 -9.79 -3.32 7.21
N GLN A 38 -10.85 -4.10 6.94
CA GLN A 38 -10.77 -5.55 6.76
C GLN A 38 -11.49 -6.00 5.49
N PRO A 39 -10.98 -7.01 4.77
CA PRO A 39 -11.66 -7.61 3.62
C PRO A 39 -12.75 -8.59 4.08
N LYS A 40 -13.86 -8.08 4.63
CA LYS A 40 -14.93 -8.94 5.17
C LYS A 40 -15.48 -9.88 4.09
N GLY A 41 -15.60 -11.17 4.42
CA GLY A 41 -16.20 -12.17 3.53
C GLY A 41 -15.39 -12.51 2.28
N LEU A 42 -14.11 -12.11 2.22
CA LEU A 42 -13.24 -12.44 1.08
C LEU A 42 -13.07 -13.95 0.90
N ILE A 43 -13.43 -14.43 -0.30
CA ILE A 43 -13.18 -15.80 -0.73
C ILE A 43 -12.01 -15.78 -1.71
N VAL A 44 -10.87 -16.32 -1.28
CA VAL A 44 -9.69 -16.44 -2.15
C VAL A 44 -9.85 -17.60 -3.14
N PRO A 45 -9.23 -17.55 -4.34
CA PRO A 45 -9.36 -18.59 -5.35
C PRO A 45 -8.88 -19.97 -4.86
N GLU A 46 -9.42 -21.03 -5.47
CA GLU A 46 -9.17 -22.40 -5.03
C GLU A 46 -7.67 -22.76 -4.99
N GLY A 47 -7.25 -23.34 -3.86
CA GLY A 47 -5.88 -23.78 -3.60
C GLY A 47 -4.97 -22.69 -3.05
N TYR A 48 -5.42 -21.43 -2.96
CA TYR A 48 -4.69 -20.40 -2.21
C TYR A 48 -4.95 -20.54 -0.72
N GLN A 49 -3.87 -20.59 0.05
CA GLN A 49 -3.90 -20.67 1.51
C GLN A 49 -3.24 -19.45 2.11
N PHE A 50 -3.77 -18.96 3.24
CA PHE A 50 -3.15 -17.88 3.98
C PHE A 50 -1.75 -18.28 4.43
N THR A 51 -0.77 -17.43 4.16
CA THR A 51 0.64 -17.66 4.51
C THR A 51 1.16 -16.63 5.52
N GLY A 52 0.46 -15.50 5.63
CA GLY A 52 0.76 -14.49 6.64
C GLY A 52 0.14 -13.14 6.28
N GLY A 53 0.20 -12.24 7.24
CA GLY A 53 -0.22 -10.86 7.06
C GLY A 53 0.47 -9.94 8.05
N ALA A 54 0.24 -8.65 7.88
CA ALA A 54 0.80 -7.64 8.75
C ALA A 54 -0.15 -6.47 8.92
N ILE A 55 -0.14 -5.91 10.13
CA ILE A 55 -0.70 -4.60 10.43
C ILE A 55 0.49 -3.68 10.65
N GLN A 56 0.54 -2.58 9.92
CA GLN A 56 1.63 -1.62 10.02
C GLN A 56 1.10 -0.20 10.21
N THR A 57 1.84 0.64 10.92
CA THR A 57 1.56 2.08 10.93
C THR A 57 1.67 2.61 9.51
N HIS A 58 0.64 3.33 9.07
CA HIS A 58 0.66 4.02 7.80
C HIS A 58 1.75 5.09 7.79
N VAL A 59 2.63 5.01 6.80
CA VAL A 59 3.68 6.01 6.57
C VAL A 59 3.34 6.74 5.28
N PRO A 60 3.05 8.04 5.32
CA PRO A 60 2.75 8.82 4.13
C PRO A 60 3.85 8.69 3.08
N GLN A 61 3.44 8.50 1.83
CA GLN A 61 4.35 8.36 0.71
C GLN A 61 5.21 9.62 0.55
N SER A 62 6.43 9.46 0.05
CA SER A 62 7.40 10.57 -0.05
C SER A 62 6.91 11.74 -0.91
N TRP A 63 6.06 11.45 -1.90
CA TRP A 63 5.44 12.42 -2.81
C TRP A 63 4.16 13.07 -2.26
N SER A 64 3.69 12.66 -1.09
CA SER A 64 2.43 13.13 -0.51
C SER A 64 2.56 14.50 0.14
N ALA A 65 1.47 15.28 0.10
CA ALA A 65 1.35 16.54 0.83
C ALA A 65 1.49 16.33 2.35
N GLU A 66 1.04 15.18 2.85
CA GLU A 66 1.15 14.84 4.27
C GLU A 66 2.60 14.61 4.69
N ASN A 67 3.36 13.82 3.92
CA ASN A 67 4.79 13.64 4.16
C ASN A 67 5.53 14.98 4.15
N GLU A 68 5.23 15.86 3.20
CA GLU A 68 5.82 17.20 3.14
C GLU A 68 5.54 18.01 4.42
N LYS A 69 4.31 17.95 4.94
CA LYS A 69 3.92 18.60 6.19
C LYS A 69 4.68 18.02 7.38
N VAL A 70 4.76 16.70 7.49
CA VAL A 70 5.50 16.01 8.55
C VAL A 70 6.98 16.41 8.52
N LEU A 71 7.61 16.39 7.35
CA LEU A 71 9.00 16.80 7.17
C LEU A 71 9.24 18.26 7.55
N LYS A 72 8.34 19.18 7.18
CA LYS A 72 8.42 20.59 7.59
C LYS A 72 8.38 20.75 9.11
N GLN A 73 7.49 20.02 9.79
CA GLN A 73 7.40 20.05 11.26
C GLN A 73 8.65 19.48 11.93
N LEU A 74 9.17 18.35 11.43
CA LEU A 74 10.40 17.75 11.95
C LEU A 74 11.60 18.68 11.78
N ARG A 75 11.71 19.39 10.64
CA ARG A 75 12.77 20.39 10.40
C ARG A 75 12.73 21.54 11.41
N VAL A 76 11.54 22.07 11.70
CA VAL A 76 11.37 23.15 12.71
C VAL A 76 11.79 22.66 14.09
N LYS A 77 11.37 21.46 14.50
CA LYS A 77 11.75 20.88 15.80
C LYS A 77 13.26 20.60 15.89
N ALA A 78 13.85 20.05 14.83
CA ALA A 78 15.29 19.79 14.76
C ALA A 78 16.10 21.07 14.95
N ALA A 79 15.72 22.14 14.21
CA ALA A 79 16.37 23.45 14.31
C ALA A 79 16.22 24.05 15.71
N ALA A 80 15.02 24.01 16.31
CA ALA A 80 14.79 24.49 17.66
C ALA A 80 15.59 23.72 18.72
N ALA A 81 15.84 22.42 18.50
CA ALA A 81 16.67 21.59 19.35
C ALA A 81 18.19 21.71 19.07
N GLY A 82 18.60 22.52 18.09
CA GLY A 82 20.00 22.63 17.65
C GLY A 82 20.57 21.33 17.08
N LYS A 83 19.71 20.40 16.63
CA LYS A 83 20.11 19.08 16.14
C LYS A 83 20.13 19.05 14.62
N LYS A 84 21.18 18.42 14.07
CA LYS A 84 21.28 18.08 12.64
C LYS A 84 20.48 16.81 12.27
N PHE A 85 20.26 15.93 13.24
CA PHE A 85 19.49 14.69 13.12
C PHE A 85 18.36 14.69 14.15
N TYR A 86 17.13 14.46 13.70
CA TYR A 86 15.97 14.40 14.56
C TYR A 86 15.06 13.25 14.13
N THR A 87 14.93 12.28 15.02
CA THR A 87 13.98 11.18 14.91
C THR A 87 12.87 11.42 15.92
N GLU A 88 11.63 11.35 15.48
CA GLU A 88 10.47 11.44 16.35
C GLU A 88 9.54 10.27 16.06
N LYS A 89 9.08 9.63 17.13
CA LYS A 89 8.00 8.66 17.04
C LYS A 89 6.72 9.44 16.71
N THR A 90 6.18 9.27 15.51
CA THR A 90 5.02 10.03 15.09
C THR A 90 3.76 9.51 15.78
N THR A 91 2.86 10.40 16.15
CA THR A 91 1.52 10.04 16.67
C THR A 91 0.59 9.47 15.58
N GLN A 92 1.12 9.22 14.37
CA GLN A 92 0.41 8.54 13.29
C GLN A 92 0.14 7.06 13.60
N GLU A 93 0.52 6.57 14.78
CA GLU A 93 0.13 5.26 15.32
C GLU A 93 -1.37 4.92 15.15
N LYS A 94 -2.25 5.92 14.95
CA LYS A 94 -3.69 5.71 14.74
C LYS A 94 -4.07 5.17 13.37
N ARG A 95 -3.34 5.51 12.29
CA ARG A 95 -3.66 5.00 10.95
C ARG A 95 -2.84 3.75 10.71
N LYS A 96 -3.54 2.64 10.52
CA LYS A 96 -2.95 1.33 10.29
C LYS A 96 -3.34 0.82 8.93
N ASP A 97 -2.38 0.28 8.22
CA ASP A 97 -2.58 -0.42 6.96
C ASP A 97 -2.52 -1.93 7.23
N ILE A 98 -3.27 -2.71 6.44
CA ILE A 98 -3.26 -4.16 6.51
C ILE A 98 -2.76 -4.74 5.19
N ARG A 99 -1.94 -5.78 5.29
CA ARG A 99 -1.50 -6.60 4.16
C ARG A 99 -1.70 -8.07 4.47
N MET A 100 -2.18 -8.81 3.48
CA MET A 100 -2.38 -10.27 3.57
C MET A 100 -1.70 -10.95 2.39
N SER A 101 -1.16 -12.12 2.63
CA SER A 101 -0.48 -12.94 1.64
C SER A 101 -1.01 -14.36 1.65
N TYR A 102 -1.28 -14.87 0.45
CA TYR A 102 -1.75 -16.21 0.20
C TYR A 102 -0.84 -16.88 -0.83
N ALA A 103 -0.72 -18.21 -0.78
CA ALA A 103 0.08 -18.96 -1.73
C ALA A 103 -0.61 -20.23 -2.22
N LYS A 104 -0.31 -20.62 -3.46
CA LYS A 104 -0.67 -21.90 -4.08
C LYS A 104 0.59 -22.48 -4.74
N GLY A 105 1.27 -23.38 -4.04
CA GLY A 105 2.58 -23.87 -4.48
C GLY A 105 3.60 -22.72 -4.57
N LYS A 106 4.07 -22.40 -5.78
CA LYS A 106 5.03 -21.30 -6.00
C LYS A 106 4.37 -19.96 -6.28
N THR A 107 3.06 -19.92 -6.52
CA THR A 107 2.37 -18.67 -6.87
C THR A 107 1.91 -17.94 -5.62
N GLN A 108 1.92 -16.61 -5.68
CA GLN A 108 1.54 -15.75 -4.57
C GLN A 108 0.40 -14.82 -4.96
N LEU A 109 -0.55 -14.64 -4.04
CA LEU A 109 -1.59 -13.62 -4.06
C LEU A 109 -1.37 -12.72 -2.86
N SER A 110 -1.52 -11.42 -3.03
CA SER A 110 -1.45 -10.47 -1.94
C SER A 110 -2.53 -9.40 -2.06
N ILE A 111 -2.98 -8.94 -0.91
CA ILE A 111 -4.03 -7.94 -0.76
C ILE A 111 -3.52 -6.90 0.21
N ALA A 112 -3.66 -5.63 -0.14
CA ALA A 112 -3.35 -4.51 0.73
C ALA A 112 -4.54 -3.56 0.80
N ILE A 113 -4.85 -3.09 2.00
CA ILE A 113 -5.77 -1.99 2.26
C ILE A 113 -4.96 -0.95 3.04
N GLU A 114 -4.73 0.18 2.40
CA GLU A 114 -3.80 1.22 2.86
C GLU A 114 -4.51 2.57 2.87
N HIS A 115 -4.12 3.49 3.73
CA HIS A 115 -4.65 4.85 3.65
C HIS A 115 -4.18 5.52 2.36
N THR A 116 -5.09 6.30 1.75
CA THR A 116 -4.75 7.05 0.53
C THR A 116 -3.98 8.32 0.90
N ASP A 117 -2.89 8.55 0.17
CA ASP A 117 -2.13 9.78 0.23
C ASP A 117 -2.56 10.76 -0.87
N VAL A 118 -2.66 12.04 -0.51
CA VAL A 118 -2.88 13.12 -1.46
C VAL A 118 -1.54 13.56 -2.04
N GLN A 119 -1.43 13.57 -3.36
CA GLN A 119 -0.23 14.04 -4.05
C GLN A 119 0.07 15.50 -3.69
N SER A 120 1.33 15.79 -3.36
CA SER A 120 1.76 17.18 -3.16
C SER A 120 1.68 17.93 -4.50
N PRO A 121 1.14 19.17 -4.53
CA PRO A 121 1.15 19.99 -5.73
C PRO A 121 2.58 20.33 -6.20
N ASN A 122 3.58 20.15 -5.33
CA ASN A 122 4.99 20.44 -5.61
C ASN A 122 5.75 19.25 -6.22
N VAL A 123 5.09 18.12 -6.46
CA VAL A 123 5.70 16.91 -6.99
C VAL A 123 4.99 16.48 -8.27
N GLU A 124 5.69 16.57 -9.39
CA GLU A 124 5.27 15.90 -10.62
C GLU A 124 5.80 14.47 -10.62
N ILE A 125 4.91 13.50 -10.76
CA ILE A 125 5.27 12.10 -10.96
C ILE A 125 5.47 11.94 -12.46
N MET A 126 6.72 11.69 -12.90
CA MET A 126 6.99 11.38 -14.29
C MET A 126 6.42 9.98 -14.60
N ASP A 127 5.44 9.92 -15.50
CA ASP A 127 5.00 8.67 -16.09
C ASP A 127 6.14 8.09 -16.94
N ASP A 128 6.51 6.82 -16.69
CA ASP A 128 7.47 6.12 -17.55
C ASP A 128 6.81 5.82 -18.90
N PRO A 129 7.27 6.43 -20.01
CA PRO A 129 6.65 6.26 -21.32
C PRO A 129 6.76 4.84 -21.88
N LYS A 130 7.58 3.96 -21.28
CA LYS A 130 7.69 2.54 -21.66
C LYS A 130 6.71 1.64 -20.92
N SER A 131 6.00 2.15 -19.93
CA SER A 131 4.93 1.40 -19.27
C SER A 131 3.69 1.39 -20.15
N GLU A 132 3.14 0.19 -20.40
CA GLU A 132 1.82 0.09 -21.00
C GLU A 132 0.83 0.85 -20.11
N LYS A 133 0.06 1.75 -20.71
CA LYS A 133 -0.87 2.59 -19.94
C LYS A 133 -1.80 1.68 -19.15
N PRO A 134 -1.92 1.87 -17.83
CA PRO A 134 -2.85 1.09 -17.04
C PRO A 134 -4.26 1.14 -17.66
N GLY A 135 -4.90 -0.01 -17.78
CA GLY A 135 -6.27 -0.09 -18.27
C GLY A 135 -7.23 0.39 -17.20
N GLU A 136 -7.94 1.48 -17.45
CA GLU A 136 -9.07 1.87 -16.62
C GLU A 136 -10.25 0.95 -16.94
N LEU A 137 -10.90 0.44 -15.90
CA LEU A 137 -12.12 -0.35 -16.03
C LEU A 137 -13.06 -0.03 -14.86
N THR A 138 -14.32 -0.42 -14.99
CA THR A 138 -15.34 -0.20 -13.97
C THR A 138 -15.81 -1.55 -13.46
N ILE A 139 -15.75 -1.76 -12.14
CA ILE A 139 -16.25 -2.96 -11.45
C ILE A 139 -17.27 -2.48 -10.43
N ALA A 140 -18.50 -3.01 -10.46
CA ALA A 140 -19.57 -2.63 -9.53
C ALA A 140 -19.75 -1.09 -9.36
N GLY A 141 -19.58 -0.32 -10.43
CA GLY A 141 -19.65 1.15 -10.40
C GLY A 141 -18.39 1.87 -9.89
N GLN A 142 -17.43 1.14 -9.30
CA GLN A 142 -16.14 1.66 -8.86
C GLN A 142 -15.15 1.72 -10.03
N LYS A 143 -14.51 2.88 -10.20
CA LYS A 143 -13.40 3.03 -11.14
C LYS A 143 -12.15 2.35 -10.58
N VAL A 144 -11.61 1.40 -11.33
CA VAL A 144 -10.44 0.61 -10.95
C VAL A 144 -9.37 0.70 -12.05
N THR A 145 -8.13 0.46 -11.66
CA THR A 145 -6.97 0.43 -12.56
C THR A 145 -6.41 -0.98 -12.59
N TYR A 146 -6.26 -1.55 -13.78
CA TYR A 146 -5.56 -2.82 -14.00
C TYR A 146 -4.22 -2.58 -14.69
N THR A 147 -3.19 -3.29 -14.23
CA THR A 147 -1.85 -3.29 -14.84
C THR A 147 -1.39 -4.73 -15.03
N GLY A 148 -0.89 -5.06 -16.24
CA GLY A 148 -0.43 -6.39 -16.59
C GLY A 148 1.07 -6.58 -16.39
N GLY A 149 1.51 -7.81 -16.06
CA GLY A 149 2.91 -8.13 -15.76
C GLY A 149 3.93 -7.95 -16.91
N ALA A 150 3.49 -7.65 -18.14
CA ALA A 150 4.39 -7.34 -19.26
C ALA A 150 4.79 -5.85 -19.32
N SER A 151 4.13 -5.01 -18.52
CA SER A 151 4.17 -3.54 -18.65
C SER A 151 5.22 -2.87 -17.77
N LEU A 152 6.02 -3.62 -17.00
CA LEU A 152 7.04 -3.07 -16.12
C LEU A 152 8.45 -3.33 -16.68
N PRO A 153 9.33 -2.31 -16.78
CA PRO A 153 10.73 -2.50 -17.16
C PRO A 153 11.41 -3.57 -16.31
N LYS A 154 12.29 -4.37 -16.92
CA LYS A 154 13.20 -5.28 -16.19
C LYS A 154 13.91 -4.49 -15.09
N GLY A 155 13.65 -4.82 -13.83
CA GLY A 155 14.23 -4.13 -12.65
C GLY A 155 13.26 -3.24 -11.88
N SER A 156 12.07 -2.94 -12.41
CA SER A 156 11.03 -2.20 -11.68
C SER A 156 10.37 -3.12 -10.67
N PHE A 157 10.78 -3.10 -9.40
CA PHE A 157 10.16 -3.96 -8.40
C PHE A 157 8.70 -3.53 -8.16
N PRO A 158 7.72 -4.42 -8.32
CA PRO A 158 7.83 -5.84 -8.68
C PRO A 158 7.55 -6.09 -10.18
N ALA A 159 8.58 -6.48 -10.94
CA ALA A 159 8.62 -6.42 -12.41
C ALA A 159 7.76 -7.47 -13.14
N THR A 160 6.87 -8.17 -12.45
CA THR A 160 6.10 -9.33 -12.95
C THR A 160 4.72 -9.47 -12.30
N GLN A 161 4.13 -8.37 -11.81
CA GLN A 161 2.83 -8.41 -11.15
C GLN A 161 1.69 -7.96 -12.04
N HIS A 162 0.65 -8.78 -12.10
CA HIS A 162 -0.68 -8.32 -12.46
C HIS A 162 -1.33 -7.78 -11.20
N TYR A 163 -1.84 -6.55 -11.26
CA TYR A 163 -2.58 -5.99 -10.12
C TYR A 163 -3.81 -5.22 -10.56
N VAL A 164 -4.79 -5.21 -9.66
CA VAL A 164 -5.95 -4.32 -9.69
C VAL A 164 -5.85 -3.41 -8.48
N ARG A 165 -6.07 -2.11 -8.69
CA ARG A 165 -6.12 -1.12 -7.61
C ARG A 165 -7.29 -0.18 -7.77
N TRP A 166 -7.81 0.34 -6.66
CA TRP A 166 -8.77 1.43 -6.63
C TRP A 166 -8.67 2.20 -5.32
N ASN A 167 -9.25 3.39 -5.33
CA ASN A 167 -9.38 4.21 -4.14
C ASN A 167 -10.86 4.33 -3.79
N ASP A 168 -11.17 4.02 -2.54
CA ASP A 168 -12.40 4.43 -1.87
C ASP A 168 -12.17 5.83 -1.31
N LYS A 169 -12.80 6.81 -1.94
CA LYS A 169 -12.62 8.22 -1.58
C LYS A 169 -13.34 8.57 -0.28
N ASP A 170 -14.42 7.87 0.04
CA ASP A 170 -15.25 8.17 1.21
C ASP A 170 -14.55 7.64 2.48
N ALA A 171 -13.96 6.44 2.40
CA ALA A 171 -13.15 5.89 3.49
C ALA A 171 -11.69 6.40 3.51
N ASN A 172 -11.25 7.11 2.46
CA ASN A 172 -9.85 7.51 2.25
C ASN A 172 -8.87 6.32 2.24
N LEU A 173 -9.25 5.24 1.56
CA LEU A 173 -8.50 3.98 1.48
C LEU A 173 -8.16 3.62 0.04
N SER A 174 -6.96 3.06 -0.15
CA SER A 174 -6.50 2.46 -1.39
C SER A 174 -6.45 0.95 -1.22
N TYR A 175 -7.07 0.25 -2.15
CA TYR A 175 -7.10 -1.20 -2.20
C TYR A 175 -6.20 -1.67 -3.33
N ARG A 176 -5.45 -2.74 -3.07
CA ARG A 176 -4.61 -3.38 -4.09
C ARG A 176 -4.68 -4.88 -3.95
N VAL A 177 -4.93 -5.56 -5.06
CA VAL A 177 -4.86 -7.01 -5.19
C VAL A 177 -3.84 -7.32 -6.27
N TRP A 178 -2.86 -8.15 -5.98
CA TRP A 178 -1.85 -8.54 -6.96
C TRP A 178 -1.45 -9.99 -6.86
N ALA A 179 -1.06 -10.57 -7.99
CA ALA A 179 -0.50 -11.90 -8.07
C ALA A 179 0.92 -11.87 -8.65
N ARG A 180 1.77 -12.79 -8.19
CA ARG A 180 3.11 -13.05 -8.73
C ARG A 180 3.15 -14.41 -9.40
N ASP A 181 4.18 -14.60 -10.23
CA ASP A 181 4.51 -15.89 -10.84
C ASP A 181 3.37 -16.49 -11.67
N ASN A 182 2.64 -15.63 -12.39
CA ASN A 182 1.44 -15.97 -13.16
C ASN A 182 0.35 -16.68 -12.34
N GLY A 183 0.26 -16.35 -11.04
CA GLY A 183 -0.61 -17.04 -10.11
C GLY A 183 -2.11 -16.90 -10.35
N LEU A 184 -2.55 -15.78 -10.90
CA LEU A 184 -3.96 -15.49 -11.17
C LEU A 184 -4.10 -14.82 -12.53
N SER A 185 -5.20 -15.13 -13.21
CA SER A 185 -5.60 -14.44 -14.43
C SER A 185 -6.09 -13.03 -14.14
N LYS A 186 -6.22 -12.20 -15.19
CA LYS A 186 -6.88 -10.89 -15.10
C LYS A 186 -8.30 -11.02 -14.54
N GLN A 187 -9.05 -12.03 -14.98
CA GLN A 187 -10.42 -12.28 -14.57
C GLN A 187 -10.52 -12.64 -13.09
N ASP A 188 -9.60 -13.46 -12.57
CA ASP A 188 -9.57 -13.81 -11.15
C ASP A 188 -9.29 -12.58 -10.27
N LEU A 189 -8.37 -11.72 -10.70
CA LEU A 189 -8.07 -10.46 -10.00
C LEU A 189 -9.25 -9.48 -10.02
N ILE A 190 -9.98 -9.42 -11.13
CA ILE A 190 -11.22 -8.62 -11.26
C ILE A 190 -12.30 -9.16 -10.32
N ALA A 191 -12.50 -10.48 -10.28
CA ALA A 191 -13.50 -11.11 -9.39
C ALA A 191 -13.17 -10.88 -7.91
N LEU A 192 -11.88 -10.92 -7.53
CA LEU A 192 -11.46 -10.58 -6.16
C LEU A 192 -11.70 -9.10 -5.84
N ALA A 193 -11.40 -8.21 -6.79
CA ALA A 193 -11.69 -6.78 -6.61
C ALA A 193 -13.18 -6.53 -6.45
N GLU A 194 -14.03 -7.19 -7.24
CA GLU A 194 -15.49 -7.09 -7.16
C GLU A 194 -16.03 -7.54 -5.79
N GLN A 195 -15.54 -8.66 -5.27
CA GLN A 195 -15.89 -9.11 -3.91
C GLN A 195 -15.54 -8.06 -2.86
N LEU A 196 -14.34 -7.50 -2.93
CA LEU A 196 -13.88 -6.50 -1.98
C LEU A 196 -14.67 -5.20 -2.09
N ILE A 197 -15.02 -4.75 -3.30
CA ILE A 197 -15.83 -3.55 -3.54
C ILE A 197 -17.25 -3.73 -2.98
N ASN A 198 -17.87 -4.89 -3.20
CA ASN A 198 -19.21 -5.16 -2.71
C ASN A 198 -19.29 -5.36 -1.19
N ALA A 199 -18.14 -5.55 -0.53
CA ALA A 199 -18.04 -5.72 0.92
C ALA A 199 -17.66 -4.43 1.68
N GLN A 200 -17.51 -3.30 0.97
CA GLN A 200 -17.20 -1.98 1.55
C GLN A 200 -18.38 -1.40 2.33
#